data_AF-A0A7C8IVC1-F1
#
_entry.id   AF-A0A7C8IVC1-F1
#
_cell.length_a   1.000
_cell.length_b   1.000
_cell.length_c   1.000
_cell.angle_alpha   90.00
_cell.angle_beta   90.00
_cell.angle_gamma   90.00
#
_symmetry.space_group_name_H-M   'P 1'
#
loop_
_entity.id
_entity.type
_entity.pdbx_description
1 polymer ?
#
loop_
_entity_poly.entity_id
_entity_poly.type
_entity_poly.pdbx_seq_one_letter_code
_entity_poly.pdbx_strand_id
1 'polypeptide(L)'
;MPRDHPNDTDRNPQLAILRRFAALANQNLLYYNAELSELEAHLKVTQKQDNESGDESRKHYARNWIPLSESSYEELDCPRREQYDMIMKLRKLMAEYHQALYFYKEMLALRSPHEKLLGDLREWMHRPSMGRIRILSWDWRTWETCDDDLITFENSTMDRLTSLMTYKIVDVYHNLIGRRIHGAAHRQTVTYTHRSIARFTRAFTVFIACILPVVAIVILYIVQNMAMRMGIIVILTGLFSLSMSLLTMASLQEIFSATAT
;
A
#
# COMPACT_ATOMS: atom_id res chain seq x y z
N MET A 1 30.84 -5.30 29.55
CA MET A 1 30.21 -4.13 28.89
C MET A 1 29.90 -4.51 27.46
N PRO A 2 28.64 -4.83 27.11
CA PRO A 2 28.28 -5.11 25.74
C PRO A 2 28.19 -3.79 24.98
N ARG A 3 28.86 -3.71 23.84
CA ARG A 3 28.84 -2.56 22.93
C ARG A 3 27.48 -2.53 22.24
N ASP A 4 26.77 -1.42 22.39
CA ASP A 4 25.60 -1.09 21.59
C ASP A 4 26.00 -1.10 20.11
N HIS A 5 25.48 -2.10 19.40
CA HIS A 5 25.49 -2.09 17.94
C HIS A 5 24.43 -1.08 17.51
N PRO A 6 24.78 0.00 16.79
CA PRO A 6 23.79 0.89 16.24
C PRO A 6 22.93 0.08 15.27
N ASN A 7 21.62 0.07 15.54
CA ASN A 7 20.59 -0.56 14.74
C ASN A 7 20.75 -0.18 13.25
N ASP A 8 21.27 -1.08 12.43
CA ASP A 8 21.35 -0.90 10.97
C ASP A 8 19.96 -0.78 10.30
N THR A 9 18.85 -0.93 11.05
CA THR A 9 17.49 -0.61 10.60
C THR A 9 17.28 0.87 10.27
N ASP A 10 18.12 1.77 10.79
CA ASP A 10 18.05 3.20 10.44
C ASP A 10 18.47 3.51 8.99
N ARG A 11 19.10 2.57 8.29
CA ARG A 11 19.66 2.86 6.97
C ARG A 11 18.68 2.84 5.82
N ASN A 12 17.51 2.22 5.96
CA ASN A 12 16.51 2.15 4.88
C ASN A 12 15.07 1.98 5.44
N PRO A 13 14.38 3.06 5.86
CA PRO A 13 12.98 2.98 6.33
C PRO A 13 12.01 2.48 5.25
N GLN A 14 12.41 2.55 3.97
CA GLN A 14 11.64 2.08 2.82
C GLN A 14 11.51 0.55 2.76
N LEU A 15 12.31 -0.21 3.53
CA LEU A 15 12.27 -1.68 3.58
C LEU A 15 11.41 -2.23 4.73
N ALA A 16 10.70 -1.37 5.47
CA ALA A 16 9.84 -1.84 6.55
C ALA A 16 8.62 -2.59 5.99
N ILE A 17 8.46 -3.84 6.43
CA ILE A 17 7.29 -4.68 6.18
C ILE A 17 6.49 -4.71 7.47
N LEU A 18 5.29 -4.13 7.44
CA LEU A 18 4.40 -4.04 8.59
C LEU A 18 3.06 -4.70 8.29
N ARG A 19 2.31 -5.00 9.35
CA ARG A 19 0.93 -5.44 9.22
C ARG A 19 0.00 -4.24 9.03
N ARG A 20 -0.96 -4.39 8.11
CA ARG A 20 -1.99 -3.40 7.79
C ARG A 20 -3.15 -3.40 8.78
N PHE A 21 -3.42 -4.52 9.43
CA PHE A 21 -4.55 -4.71 10.36
C PHE A 21 -5.91 -4.43 9.71
N ALA A 22 -6.11 -4.84 8.46
CA ALA A 22 -7.31 -4.49 7.69
C ALA A 22 -8.61 -4.95 8.38
N ALA A 23 -8.62 -6.13 9.00
CA ALA A 23 -9.78 -6.63 9.72
C ALA A 23 -10.17 -5.73 10.91
N LEU A 24 -9.18 -5.29 11.71
CA LEU A 24 -9.41 -4.41 12.85
C LEU A 24 -9.81 -3.00 12.41
N ALA A 25 -9.20 -2.49 11.34
CA ALA A 25 -9.55 -1.20 10.76
C ALA A 25 -11.00 -1.20 10.24
N ASN A 26 -11.41 -2.24 9.50
CA ASN A 26 -12.79 -2.43 9.06
C ASN A 26 -13.76 -2.50 10.25
N GLN A 27 -13.42 -3.28 11.29
CA GLN A 27 -14.24 -3.39 12.48
C GLN A 27 -14.42 -2.04 13.18
N ASN A 28 -13.35 -1.23 13.27
CA ASN A 28 -13.43 0.11 13.84
C ASN A 28 -14.35 1.05 13.03
N LEU A 29 -14.26 1.01 11.69
CA LEU A 29 -15.16 1.77 10.82
C LEU A 29 -16.63 1.34 10.97
N LEU A 30 -16.88 0.05 11.17
CA LEU A 30 -18.22 -0.46 11.45
C LEU A 30 -18.77 0.04 12.79
N TYR A 31 -17.92 0.16 13.82
CA TYR A 31 -18.33 0.75 15.10
C TYR A 31 -18.69 2.23 14.95
N TYR A 32 -17.89 3.01 14.22
CA TYR A 32 -18.25 4.40 13.91
C TYR A 32 -19.60 4.50 13.17
N ASN A 33 -19.85 3.63 12.19
CA ASN A 33 -21.12 3.62 11.47
C ASN A 33 -22.30 3.31 12.40
N ALA A 34 -22.13 2.38 13.33
CA ALA A 34 -23.17 2.04 14.30
C ALA A 34 -23.47 3.21 15.24
N GLU A 35 -22.44 3.83 15.83
CA GLU A 35 -22.63 4.97 16.74
C GLU A 35 -23.20 6.19 16.01
N LEU A 36 -22.75 6.49 14.78
CA LEU A 36 -23.33 7.55 13.97
C LEU A 36 -24.81 7.29 13.62
N SER A 37 -25.16 6.05 13.29
CA SER A 37 -26.54 5.66 12.98
C SER A 37 -27.45 5.79 14.21
N GLU A 38 -26.96 5.44 15.40
CA GLU A 38 -27.69 5.62 16.66
C GLU A 38 -27.91 7.11 16.97
N LEU A 39 -26.85 7.93 16.85
CA LEU A 39 -26.97 9.37 17.06
C LEU A 39 -27.91 10.04 16.04
N GLU A 40 -27.88 9.61 14.78
CA GLU A 40 -28.79 10.11 13.76
C GLU A 40 -30.25 9.74 14.09
N ALA A 41 -30.50 8.51 14.54
CA ALA A 41 -31.82 8.06 14.94
C ALA A 41 -32.35 8.85 16.14
N HIS A 42 -31.53 9.03 17.19
CA HIS A 42 -31.89 9.85 18.35
C HIS A 42 -32.15 11.31 17.96
N LEU A 43 -31.29 11.91 17.14
CA LEU A 43 -31.47 13.29 16.68
C LEU A 43 -32.81 13.47 15.93
N LYS A 44 -33.21 12.51 15.09
CA LYS A 44 -34.51 12.55 14.40
C LYS A 44 -35.68 12.50 15.38
N VAL A 45 -35.57 11.71 16.44
CA VAL A 45 -36.59 11.63 17.50
C VAL A 45 -36.68 12.94 18.27
N THR A 46 -35.54 13.49 18.71
CA THR A 46 -35.49 14.78 19.44
C THR A 46 -36.03 15.92 18.58
N GLN A 47 -35.63 16.01 17.31
CA GLN A 47 -36.15 17.01 16.37
C GLN A 47 -37.67 16.91 16.17
N LYS A 48 -38.21 15.69 16.15
CA LYS A 48 -39.66 15.48 16.06
C LYS A 48 -40.35 15.98 17.33
N GLN A 49 -39.81 15.65 18.50
CA GLN A 49 -40.34 16.12 19.79
C GLN A 49 -40.25 17.66 19.92
N ASP A 50 -39.17 18.27 19.47
CA ASP A 50 -38.98 19.73 19.46
C ASP A 50 -39.99 20.42 18.53
N ASN A 51 -40.27 19.83 17.37
CA ASN A 51 -41.25 20.35 16.41
C ASN A 51 -42.71 20.18 16.89
N GLU A 52 -42.99 19.13 17.66
CA GLU A 52 -44.29 18.89 18.29
C GLU A 52 -44.45 19.66 19.63
N SER A 53 -43.40 20.32 20.10
CA SER A 53 -43.42 21.06 21.36
C SER A 53 -44.23 22.37 21.26
N GLY A 54 -44.77 22.81 22.40
CA GLY A 54 -45.49 24.08 22.49
C GLY A 54 -44.58 25.32 22.48
N ASP A 55 -43.26 25.15 22.46
CA ASP A 55 -42.28 26.24 22.52
C ASP A 55 -41.91 26.70 21.10
N GLU A 56 -42.14 27.98 20.80
CA GLU A 56 -41.96 28.52 19.44
C GLU A 56 -40.49 28.49 18.98
N SER A 57 -39.55 28.68 19.91
CA SER A 57 -38.12 28.62 19.61
C SER A 57 -37.67 27.20 19.23
N ARG A 58 -38.18 26.17 19.93
CA ARG A 58 -37.81 24.76 19.71
C ARG A 58 -38.27 24.23 18.35
N LYS A 59 -39.44 24.66 17.87
CA LYS A 59 -39.93 24.30 16.53
C LYS A 59 -38.98 24.70 15.41
N HIS A 60 -38.19 25.76 15.64
CA HIS A 60 -37.25 26.28 14.66
C HIS A 60 -35.84 25.70 14.77
N TYR A 61 -35.51 24.91 15.79
CA TYR A 61 -34.14 24.38 16.00
C TYR A 61 -33.61 23.57 14.82
N ALA A 62 -34.45 22.77 14.17
CA ALA A 62 -34.05 21.97 13.02
C ALA A 62 -33.74 22.81 11.75
N ARG A 63 -34.31 24.01 11.65
CA ARG A 63 -34.23 24.87 10.45
C ARG A 63 -33.40 26.12 10.64
N ASN A 64 -33.21 26.58 11.87
CA ASN A 64 -32.51 27.82 12.20
C ASN A 64 -31.39 27.56 13.22
N TRP A 65 -30.18 27.90 12.81
CA TRP A 65 -28.98 27.73 13.64
C TRP A 65 -28.94 28.68 14.84
N ILE A 66 -29.45 29.90 14.71
CA ILE A 66 -29.39 30.92 15.78
C ILE A 66 -30.06 30.43 17.07
N PRO A 67 -31.36 30.07 17.09
CA PRO A 67 -32.04 29.61 18.31
C PRO A 67 -31.48 28.29 18.85
N LEU A 68 -30.92 27.44 17.97
CA LEU A 68 -30.23 26.22 18.37
C LEU A 68 -28.88 26.52 19.05
N SER A 69 -28.13 27.50 18.57
CA SER A 69 -26.85 27.89 19.17
C SER A 69 -27.04 28.63 20.49
N GLU A 70 -28.14 29.37 20.64
CA GLU A 70 -28.51 30.05 21.89
C GLU A 70 -28.87 29.05 22.99
N SER A 71 -29.40 27.87 22.64
CA SER A 71 -29.66 26.82 23.63
C SER A 71 -28.40 26.23 24.27
N SER A 72 -27.21 26.56 23.74
CA SER A 72 -25.93 26.18 24.37
C SER A 72 -25.66 26.90 25.70
N TYR A 73 -26.28 28.06 25.92
CA TYR A 73 -26.15 28.85 27.15
C TYR A 73 -27.09 28.40 28.27
N GLU A 74 -28.02 27.50 27.98
CA GLU A 74 -28.96 26.94 28.95
C GLU A 74 -28.28 25.86 29.82
N GLU A 75 -28.89 25.50 30.95
CA GLU A 75 -28.34 24.52 31.91
C GLU A 75 -28.10 23.14 31.27
N LEU A 76 -27.11 22.40 31.78
CA LEU A 76 -26.65 21.13 31.21
C LEU A 76 -27.76 20.06 31.10
N ASP A 77 -28.70 20.03 32.05
CA ASP A 77 -29.80 19.06 32.12
C ASP A 77 -31.10 19.57 31.47
N CYS A 78 -31.06 20.73 30.79
CA CYS A 78 -32.27 21.28 30.20
C CYS A 78 -32.65 20.54 28.89
N PRO A 79 -33.93 20.18 28.68
CA PRO A 79 -34.38 19.54 27.45
C PRO A 79 -34.16 20.39 26.18
N ARG A 80 -33.92 21.69 26.32
CA ARG A 80 -33.66 22.62 25.21
C ARG A 80 -32.25 22.47 24.62
N ARG A 81 -31.31 21.95 25.42
CA ARG A 81 -29.90 21.77 25.04
C ARG A 81 -29.64 20.41 24.38
N GLU A 82 -30.52 19.44 24.61
CA GLU A 82 -30.39 18.06 24.12
C GLU A 82 -30.10 17.99 22.61
N GLN A 83 -30.87 18.73 21.79
CA GLN A 83 -30.65 18.75 20.34
C GLN A 83 -29.28 19.34 19.97
N TYR A 84 -28.84 20.41 20.65
CA TYR A 84 -27.55 21.06 20.40
C TYR A 84 -26.39 20.11 20.74
N ASP A 85 -26.45 19.46 21.91
CA ASP A 85 -25.41 18.54 22.37
C ASP A 85 -25.28 17.32 21.43
N MET A 86 -26.40 16.76 20.98
CA MET A 86 -26.41 15.68 20.00
C MET A 86 -25.75 16.10 18.68
N ILE A 87 -26.06 17.30 18.18
CA ILE A 87 -25.46 17.83 16.94
C ILE A 87 -23.95 18.06 17.13
N MET A 88 -23.52 18.56 18.28
CA MET A 88 -22.08 18.75 18.57
C MET A 88 -21.35 17.41 18.64
N LYS A 89 -21.93 16.42 19.34
CA LYS A 89 -21.37 15.06 19.41
C LYS A 89 -21.28 14.42 18.02
N LEU A 90 -22.33 14.54 17.22
CA LEU A 90 -22.39 14.03 15.85
C LEU A 90 -21.36 14.71 14.95
N ARG A 91 -21.17 16.03 15.03
CA ARG A 91 -20.12 16.75 14.29
C ARG A 91 -18.72 16.24 14.63
N LYS A 92 -18.43 16.05 15.92
CA LYS A 92 -17.13 15.53 16.37
C LYS A 92 -16.90 14.11 15.85
N LEU A 93 -17.88 13.22 16.03
CA LEU A 93 -17.76 11.82 15.63
C LEU A 93 -17.67 11.67 14.10
N MET A 94 -18.41 12.48 13.33
CA MET A 94 -18.27 12.51 11.87
C MET A 94 -16.88 12.94 11.43
N ALA A 95 -16.25 13.90 12.11
CA ALA A 95 -14.89 14.32 11.79
C ALA A 95 -13.90 13.18 12.03
N GLU A 96 -14.01 12.48 13.16
CA GLU A 96 -13.18 11.32 13.51
C GLU A 96 -13.40 10.16 12.52
N TYR A 97 -14.64 9.88 12.15
CA TYR A 97 -14.99 8.88 11.15
C TYR A 97 -14.39 9.20 9.77
N HIS A 98 -14.56 10.42 9.27
CA HIS A 98 -14.00 10.81 7.98
C HIS A 98 -12.47 10.78 7.97
N GLN A 99 -11.83 11.16 9.08
CA GLN A 99 -10.39 11.07 9.23
C GLN A 99 -9.92 9.60 9.23
N ALA A 100 -10.60 8.73 9.96
CA ALA A 100 -10.30 7.29 9.96
C ALA A 100 -10.51 6.67 8.57
N LEU A 101 -11.57 7.05 7.88
CA LEU A 101 -11.87 6.58 6.52
C LEU A 101 -10.80 7.04 5.52
N TYR A 102 -10.35 8.29 5.63
CA TYR A 102 -9.27 8.83 4.81
C TYR A 102 -7.98 8.05 5.03
N PHE A 103 -7.55 7.86 6.28
CA PHE A 103 -6.35 7.07 6.57
C PHE A 103 -6.49 5.62 6.11
N TYR A 104 -7.66 5.02 6.26
CA TYR A 104 -7.90 3.67 5.79
C TYR A 104 -7.78 3.56 4.26
N LYS A 105 -8.31 4.55 3.52
CA LYS A 105 -8.14 4.65 2.06
C LYS A 105 -6.67 4.73 1.68
N GLU A 106 -5.90 5.59 2.33
CA GLU A 106 -4.45 5.71 2.08
C GLU A 106 -3.72 4.40 2.41
N MET A 107 -4.10 3.71 3.49
CA MET A 107 -3.56 2.39 3.83
C MET A 107 -3.91 1.30 2.81
N LEU A 108 -5.09 1.36 2.19
CA LEU A 108 -5.47 0.43 1.11
C LEU A 108 -4.70 0.70 -0.18
N ALA A 109 -4.23 1.93 -0.40
CA ALA A 109 -3.36 2.27 -1.53
C ALA A 109 -1.93 1.72 -1.35
N LEU A 110 -1.52 1.38 -0.12
CA LEU A 110 -0.23 0.76 0.14
C LEU A 110 -0.17 -0.65 -0.44
N ARG A 111 0.99 -0.99 -1.02
CA ARG A 111 1.19 -2.26 -1.72
C ARG A 111 1.54 -3.38 -0.76
N SER A 112 1.13 -4.60 -1.11
CA SER A 112 1.62 -5.81 -0.44
C SER A 112 3.12 -6.03 -0.72
N PRO A 113 3.89 -6.50 0.27
CA PRO A 113 5.32 -6.76 0.10
C PRO A 113 5.55 -7.90 -0.90
N HIS A 114 6.72 -7.88 -1.53
CA HIS A 114 7.12 -8.96 -2.42
C HIS A 114 7.51 -10.23 -1.65
N GLU A 115 7.11 -11.41 -2.11
CA GLU A 115 7.35 -12.71 -1.45
C GLU A 115 8.84 -12.97 -1.14
N LYS A 116 9.75 -12.59 -2.04
CA LYS A 116 11.20 -12.73 -1.80
C LYS A 116 11.72 -11.82 -0.67
N LEU A 117 11.26 -10.57 -0.59
CA LEU A 117 11.65 -9.67 0.51
C LEU A 117 11.11 -10.18 1.85
N LEU A 118 9.90 -10.75 1.83
CA LEU A 118 9.34 -11.44 3.00
C LEU A 118 10.18 -12.66 3.38
N GLY A 119 10.63 -13.44 2.40
CA GLY A 119 11.51 -14.59 2.59
C GLY A 119 12.87 -14.20 3.19
N ASP A 120 13.50 -13.16 2.65
CA ASP A 120 14.77 -12.62 3.15
C ASP A 120 14.62 -12.08 4.58
N LEU A 121 13.50 -11.39 4.88
CA LEU A 121 13.18 -10.91 6.22
C LEU A 121 12.97 -12.08 7.19
N ARG A 122 12.21 -13.10 6.79
CA ARG A 122 11.96 -14.31 7.59
C ARG A 122 13.27 -15.04 7.88
N GLU A 123 14.11 -15.22 6.86
CA GLU A 123 15.43 -15.83 7.02
C GLU A 123 16.33 -14.99 7.95
N TRP A 124 16.32 -13.67 7.80
CA TRP A 124 17.07 -12.75 8.67
C TRP A 124 16.61 -12.85 10.13
N MET A 125 15.31 -12.91 10.40
CA MET A 125 14.75 -13.07 11.75
C MET A 125 15.09 -14.41 12.40
N HIS A 126 15.25 -15.48 11.61
CA HIS A 126 15.63 -16.80 12.13
C HIS A 126 17.15 -16.96 12.36
N ARG A 127 17.99 -16.19 11.67
CA ARG A 127 19.45 -16.32 11.76
C ARG A 127 19.98 -15.83 13.12
N PRO A 128 20.62 -16.70 13.93
CA PRO A 128 21.08 -16.34 15.28
C PRO A 128 22.26 -15.37 15.31
N SER A 129 22.92 -15.12 14.18
CA SER A 129 24.17 -14.37 14.07
C SER A 129 24.01 -12.88 13.71
N MET A 130 22.79 -12.40 13.45
CA MET A 130 22.53 -11.05 12.89
C MET A 130 21.73 -10.12 13.81
N GLY A 131 21.79 -10.36 15.12
CA GLY A 131 21.02 -9.60 16.09
C GLY A 131 19.67 -10.27 16.27
N ARG A 132 19.45 -10.81 17.47
CA ARG A 132 18.22 -11.45 17.90
C ARG A 132 17.14 -10.38 18.11
N ILE A 133 16.85 -9.56 17.10
CA ILE A 133 15.78 -8.55 17.12
C ILE A 133 14.45 -9.27 16.84
N ARG A 134 14.14 -10.26 17.68
CA ARG A 134 12.76 -10.61 17.90
C ARG A 134 12.26 -9.53 18.85
N ILE A 135 11.42 -8.62 18.36
CA ILE A 135 10.59 -7.83 19.26
C ILE A 135 9.84 -8.86 20.09
N LEU A 136 10.21 -8.98 21.37
CA LEU A 136 9.87 -10.13 22.22
C LEU A 136 8.42 -10.00 22.72
N SER A 137 7.49 -9.83 21.79
CA SER A 137 6.06 -9.63 22.00
C SER A 137 5.28 -10.68 21.23
N TRP A 138 3.98 -10.78 21.51
CA TRP A 138 3.03 -11.72 20.87
C TRP A 138 2.96 -11.60 19.33
N ASP A 139 3.52 -10.52 18.77
CA ASP A 139 3.56 -10.18 17.35
C ASP A 139 4.61 -10.95 16.53
N TRP A 140 5.40 -11.82 17.15
CA TRP A 140 6.49 -12.53 16.45
C TRP A 140 6.02 -13.44 15.30
N ARG A 141 4.75 -13.86 15.29
CA ARG A 141 4.16 -14.69 14.22
C ARG A 141 3.57 -13.89 13.06
N THR A 142 3.52 -12.56 13.14
CA THR A 142 2.82 -11.73 12.15
C THR A 142 3.35 -11.93 10.73
N TRP A 143 4.67 -12.13 10.57
CA TRP A 143 5.31 -12.41 9.28
C TRP A 143 5.33 -13.91 8.89
N GLU A 144 4.75 -14.79 9.70
CA GLU A 144 4.62 -16.24 9.43
C GLU A 144 3.19 -16.63 9.08
N THR A 145 2.19 -15.94 9.63
CA THR A 145 0.77 -16.35 9.52
C THR A 145 -0.11 -15.37 8.75
N CYS A 146 0.33 -14.14 8.52
CA CYS A 146 -0.53 -13.07 7.99
C CYS A 146 -0.04 -12.51 6.65
N ASP A 147 0.41 -13.37 5.74
CA ASP A 147 0.99 -12.97 4.44
C ASP A 147 0.07 -12.03 3.63
N ASP A 148 -1.25 -12.20 3.72
CA ASP A 148 -2.26 -11.38 3.01
C ASP A 148 -2.49 -9.97 3.59
N ASP A 149 -2.06 -9.71 4.82
CA ASP A 149 -2.30 -8.45 5.56
C ASP A 149 -1.03 -7.64 5.79
N LEU A 150 0.03 -7.93 5.05
CA LEU A 150 1.29 -7.20 5.11
C LEU A 150 1.30 -6.06 4.08
N ILE A 151 1.96 -4.97 4.46
CA ILE A 151 2.20 -3.77 3.66
C ILE A 151 3.68 -3.40 3.71
N THR A 152 4.14 -2.77 2.64
CA THR A 152 5.47 -2.16 2.59
C THR A 152 5.36 -0.69 2.17
N PHE A 153 6.25 0.14 2.71
CA PHE A 153 6.39 1.54 2.31
C PHE A 153 7.27 1.73 1.07
N GLU A 154 7.77 0.63 0.48
CA GLU A 154 8.58 0.72 -0.72
C GLU A 154 7.71 1.17 -1.91
N ASN A 155 7.92 2.40 -2.38
CA ASN A 155 7.45 2.90 -3.68
C ASN A 155 8.21 2.24 -4.85
N SER A 156 8.36 0.93 -4.79
CA SER A 156 8.90 0.13 -5.87
C SER A 156 7.86 0.11 -6.99
N THR A 157 8.04 0.98 -7.98
CA THR A 157 7.32 1.05 -9.27
C THR A 157 7.45 -0.23 -10.10
N MET A 158 7.85 -1.34 -9.49
CA MET A 158 8.06 -2.59 -10.20
C MET A 158 6.73 -3.32 -10.34
N ASP A 159 6.10 -3.19 -11.50
CA ASP A 159 5.05 -4.10 -11.96
C ASP A 159 5.42 -5.56 -11.77
N ARG A 160 4.43 -6.46 -11.67
CA ARG A 160 4.66 -7.92 -11.48
C ARG A 160 5.65 -8.52 -12.49
N LEU A 161 5.70 -7.99 -13.71
CA LEU A 161 6.68 -8.39 -14.73
C LEU A 161 8.07 -7.80 -14.46
N THR A 162 8.13 -6.53 -14.09
CA THR A 162 9.37 -5.83 -13.74
C THR A 162 9.99 -6.41 -12.48
N SER A 163 9.19 -6.83 -11.50
CA SER A 163 9.66 -7.55 -10.32
C SER A 163 10.22 -8.91 -10.72
N LEU A 164 9.47 -9.72 -11.48
CA LEU A 164 9.93 -11.05 -11.92
C LEU A 164 11.23 -10.97 -12.73
N MET A 165 11.35 -9.98 -13.62
CA MET A 165 12.58 -9.68 -14.35
C MET A 165 13.70 -9.28 -13.38
N THR A 166 13.49 -8.28 -12.54
CA THR A 166 14.50 -7.79 -11.58
C THR A 166 14.99 -8.91 -10.68
N TYR A 167 14.10 -9.76 -10.17
CA TYR A 167 14.50 -10.88 -9.32
C TYR A 167 15.24 -11.97 -10.07
N LYS A 168 14.84 -12.32 -11.31
CA LYS A 168 15.65 -13.25 -12.12
C LYS A 168 17.02 -12.67 -12.46
N ILE A 169 17.08 -11.37 -12.73
CA ILE A 169 18.33 -10.65 -13.03
C ILE A 169 19.21 -10.58 -11.78
N VAL A 170 18.63 -10.36 -10.60
CA VAL A 170 19.32 -10.37 -9.31
C VAL A 170 19.84 -11.77 -8.97
N ASP A 171 19.04 -12.83 -9.20
CA ASP A 171 19.50 -14.22 -9.00
C ASP A 171 20.66 -14.56 -9.96
N VAL A 172 20.55 -14.15 -11.24
CA VAL A 172 21.63 -14.30 -12.22
C VAL A 172 22.86 -13.50 -11.79
N TYR A 173 22.70 -12.27 -11.31
CA TYR A 173 23.78 -11.46 -10.77
C TYR A 173 24.45 -12.14 -9.57
N HIS A 174 23.67 -12.65 -8.62
CA HIS A 174 24.18 -13.33 -7.44
C HIS A 174 24.99 -14.58 -7.82
N ASN A 175 24.50 -15.35 -8.79
CA ASN A 175 25.15 -16.57 -9.26
C ASN A 175 26.39 -16.31 -10.15
N LEU A 176 26.36 -15.32 -11.05
CA LEU A 176 27.47 -15.02 -11.96
C LEU A 176 28.54 -14.11 -11.35
N ILE A 177 28.12 -13.00 -10.73
CA ILE A 177 29.00 -11.90 -10.31
C ILE A 177 29.18 -11.91 -8.79
N GLY A 178 28.11 -12.15 -8.02
CA GLY A 178 28.13 -12.20 -6.56
C GLY A 178 29.12 -13.23 -6.01
N ARG A 179 29.14 -14.44 -6.57
CA ARG A 179 30.13 -15.48 -6.21
C ARG A 179 31.58 -15.11 -6.50
N ARG A 180 31.86 -14.32 -7.55
CA ARG A 180 33.24 -13.96 -7.95
C ARG A 180 33.77 -12.71 -7.24
N ILE A 181 32.91 -11.78 -6.85
CA ILE A 181 33.32 -10.52 -6.20
C ILE A 181 33.32 -10.63 -4.67
N HIS A 182 32.54 -11.53 -4.07
CA HIS A 182 32.38 -11.62 -2.60
C HIS A 182 32.95 -12.88 -1.95
N GLY A 183 33.80 -13.64 -2.64
CA GLY A 183 34.51 -14.80 -2.09
C GLY A 183 35.48 -14.51 -0.93
N ALA A 184 35.62 -13.26 -0.47
CA ALA A 184 36.59 -12.89 0.56
C ALA A 184 36.05 -11.95 1.67
N ALA A 185 34.74 -11.69 1.75
CA ALA A 185 34.19 -10.80 2.77
C ALA A 185 33.47 -11.59 3.86
N HIS A 186 34.18 -11.91 4.95
CA HIS A 186 33.64 -12.44 6.21
C HIS A 186 32.82 -11.39 6.99
N ARG A 187 32.07 -10.54 6.29
CA ARG A 187 31.19 -9.53 6.88
C ARG A 187 29.76 -9.89 6.52
N GLN A 188 29.08 -10.36 7.54
CA GLN A 188 27.65 -10.58 7.61
C GLN A 188 26.92 -9.38 7.00
N THR A 189 25.97 -9.68 6.10
CA THR A 189 25.16 -8.76 5.28
C THR A 189 25.94 -8.01 4.21
N VAL A 190 25.98 -8.58 3.01
CA VAL A 190 26.25 -7.80 1.79
C VAL A 190 25.04 -6.89 1.60
N THR A 191 25.10 -5.68 2.15
CA THR A 191 24.16 -4.62 1.81
C THR A 191 24.40 -4.27 0.35
N TYR A 192 23.61 -4.85 -0.55
CA TYR A 192 23.68 -4.52 -1.96
C TYR A 192 23.30 -3.06 -2.12
N THR A 193 24.26 -2.23 -2.53
CA THR A 193 23.97 -0.84 -2.85
C THR A 193 22.94 -0.83 -3.98
N HIS A 194 21.74 -0.32 -3.74
CA HIS A 194 20.65 -0.22 -4.73
C HIS A 194 21.14 0.33 -6.08
N ARG A 195 22.13 1.23 -6.06
CA ARG A 195 22.77 1.82 -7.26
C ARG A 195 23.54 0.82 -8.14
N SER A 196 24.09 -0.25 -7.57
CA SER A 196 24.84 -1.26 -8.33
C SER A 196 23.91 -2.29 -8.96
N ILE A 197 22.88 -2.72 -8.21
CA ILE A 197 21.81 -3.56 -8.76
C ILE A 197 21.07 -2.80 -9.87
N ALA A 198 20.66 -1.55 -9.63
CA ALA A 198 19.94 -0.76 -10.64
C ALA A 198 20.76 -0.56 -11.93
N ARG A 199 22.07 -0.32 -11.82
CA ARG A 199 22.95 -0.22 -13.00
C ARG A 199 23.06 -1.55 -13.76
N PHE A 200 23.18 -2.67 -13.04
CA PHE A 200 23.24 -3.99 -13.67
C PHE A 200 21.92 -4.35 -14.34
N THR A 201 20.78 -4.15 -13.66
CA THR A 201 19.45 -4.37 -14.23
C THR A 201 19.27 -3.53 -15.49
N ARG A 202 19.64 -2.24 -15.45
CA ARG A 202 19.56 -1.37 -16.64
C ARG A 202 20.43 -1.88 -17.79
N ALA A 203 21.67 -2.27 -17.52
CA ALA A 203 22.57 -2.81 -18.55
C ALA A 203 22.05 -4.13 -19.14
N PHE A 204 21.51 -5.01 -18.30
CA PHE A 204 20.96 -6.29 -18.74
C PHE A 204 19.66 -6.14 -19.54
N THR A 205 18.78 -5.23 -19.13
CA THR A 205 17.57 -4.90 -19.90
C THR A 205 17.92 -4.34 -21.28
N VAL A 206 18.91 -3.45 -21.36
CA VAL A 206 19.41 -2.93 -22.65
C VAL A 206 20.00 -4.05 -23.50
N PHE A 207 20.76 -4.97 -22.89
CA PHE A 207 21.34 -6.13 -23.59
C PHE A 207 20.25 -7.05 -24.19
N ILE A 208 19.21 -7.38 -23.43
CA ILE A 208 18.06 -8.14 -23.94
C ILE A 208 17.36 -7.35 -25.06
N ALA A 209 17.16 -6.05 -24.88
CA ALA A 209 16.52 -5.20 -25.89
C ALA A 209 17.33 -5.15 -27.21
N CYS A 210 18.65 -5.30 -27.17
CA CYS A 210 19.48 -5.40 -28.37
C CYS A 210 19.47 -6.81 -29.00
N ILE A 211 19.39 -7.86 -28.19
CA ILE A 211 19.37 -9.25 -28.67
C ILE A 211 18.02 -9.62 -29.30
N LEU A 212 16.92 -9.13 -28.74
CA LEU A 212 15.58 -9.47 -29.19
C LEU A 212 15.35 -9.16 -30.69
N PRO A 213 15.73 -7.98 -31.22
CA PRO A 213 15.68 -7.69 -32.66
C PRO A 213 16.59 -8.59 -33.50
N VAL A 214 17.81 -8.88 -33.02
CA VAL A 214 18.77 -9.71 -33.75
C VAL A 214 18.28 -11.14 -33.88
N VAL A 215 17.74 -11.72 -32.80
CA VAL A 215 17.15 -13.05 -32.80
C VAL A 215 15.93 -13.11 -33.74
N ALA A 216 15.09 -12.07 -33.75
CA ALA A 216 13.97 -11.99 -34.68
C ALA A 216 14.44 -12.01 -36.15
N ILE A 217 15.49 -11.25 -36.49
CA ILE A 217 16.08 -11.22 -37.84
C ILE A 217 16.67 -12.58 -38.22
N VAL A 218 17.39 -13.25 -37.31
CA VAL A 218 17.99 -14.56 -37.57
C VAL A 218 16.92 -15.64 -37.79
N ILE A 219 15.84 -15.65 -37.00
CA ILE A 219 14.71 -16.57 -37.19
C ILE A 219 14.07 -16.36 -38.57
N LEU A 220 13.86 -15.10 -38.96
CA LEU A 220 13.31 -14.74 -40.28
C LEU A 220 14.25 -15.10 -41.44
N TYR A 221 15.56 -15.15 -41.20
CA TYR A 221 16.56 -15.53 -42.20
C TYR A 221 16.59 -17.04 -42.46
N ILE A 222 16.43 -17.86 -41.41
CA ILE A 222 16.49 -19.32 -41.53
C ILE A 222 15.24 -19.89 -42.22
N VAL A 223 14.09 -19.23 -42.11
CA VAL A 223 12.82 -19.70 -42.69
C VAL A 223 12.76 -19.38 -44.18
N GLN A 224 13.05 -20.38 -45.01
CA GLN A 224 13.01 -20.27 -46.48
C GLN A 224 11.58 -20.28 -47.06
N ASN A 225 10.62 -20.90 -46.35
CA ASN A 225 9.23 -20.99 -46.82
C ASN A 225 8.51 -19.64 -46.67
N MET A 226 8.12 -19.03 -47.79
CA MET A 226 7.45 -17.72 -47.82
C MET A 226 6.18 -17.67 -46.96
N ALA A 227 5.37 -18.73 -46.96
CA ALA A 227 4.16 -18.80 -46.13
C ALA A 227 4.46 -18.82 -44.62
N MET A 228 5.47 -19.61 -44.19
CA MET A 228 5.89 -19.64 -42.78
C MET A 228 6.53 -18.33 -42.35
N ARG A 229 7.31 -17.70 -43.23
CA ARG A 229 7.92 -16.39 -42.97
C ARG A 229 6.85 -15.32 -42.70
N MET A 230 5.81 -15.25 -43.53
CA MET A 230 4.68 -14.34 -43.33
C MET A 230 3.94 -14.64 -42.01
N GLY A 231 3.71 -15.92 -41.69
CA GLY A 231 3.08 -16.33 -40.44
C GLY A 231 3.85 -15.88 -39.19
N ILE A 232 5.18 -16.03 -39.20
CA ILE A 232 6.03 -15.61 -38.08
C ILE A 232 6.00 -14.08 -37.91
N ILE A 233 6.01 -13.30 -38.99
CA ILE A 233 5.90 -11.83 -38.91
C ILE A 233 4.59 -11.45 -38.21
N VAL A 234 3.45 -12.03 -38.61
CA VAL A 234 2.15 -11.74 -37.99
C VAL A 234 2.15 -12.08 -36.50
N ILE A 235 2.68 -13.24 -36.12
CA ILE A 235 2.76 -13.66 -34.71
C ILE A 235 3.64 -12.70 -33.91
N LEU A 236 4.81 -12.32 -34.45
CA LEU A 236 5.78 -11.48 -33.76
C LEU A 236 5.29 -10.03 -33.63
N THR A 237 4.59 -9.51 -34.64
CA THR A 237 3.90 -8.21 -34.58
C THR A 237 2.75 -8.24 -33.57
N GLY A 238 1.98 -9.34 -33.50
CA GLY A 238 0.92 -9.52 -32.51
C GLY A 238 1.46 -9.56 -31.07
N LEU A 239 2.52 -10.34 -30.83
CA LEU A 239 3.23 -10.37 -29.54
C LEU A 239 3.80 -9.01 -29.16
N PHE A 240 4.39 -8.29 -30.11
CA PHE A 240 4.90 -6.94 -29.88
C PHE A 240 3.79 -5.96 -29.51
N SER A 241 2.67 -5.96 -30.26
CA SER A 241 1.49 -5.13 -29.96
C SER A 241 0.90 -5.45 -28.59
N LEU A 242 0.80 -6.75 -28.24
CA LEU A 242 0.35 -7.18 -26.91
C LEU A 242 1.28 -6.66 -25.81
N SER A 243 2.60 -6.76 -26.01
CA SER A 243 3.58 -6.27 -25.04
C SER A 243 3.52 -4.75 -24.86
N MET A 244 3.39 -4.00 -25.96
CA MET A 244 3.20 -2.54 -25.91
C MET A 244 1.87 -2.18 -25.26
N SER A 245 0.78 -2.90 -25.50
CA SER A 245 -0.52 -2.66 -24.86
C SER A 245 -0.45 -2.86 -23.35
N LEU A 246 0.16 -3.95 -22.88
CA LEU A 246 0.36 -4.21 -21.44
C LEU A 246 1.22 -3.13 -20.77
N LEU A 247 2.32 -2.73 -21.41
CA LEU A 247 3.21 -1.67 -20.91
C LEU A 247 2.53 -0.30 -20.93
N THR A 248 1.72 -0.01 -21.95
CA THR A 248 1.00 1.27 -22.08
C THR A 248 -0.15 1.37 -21.07
N MET A 249 -0.84 0.26 -20.75
CA MET A 249 -1.86 0.26 -19.70
C MET A 249 -1.25 0.52 -18.33
N ALA A 250 -0.08 -0.06 -18.03
CA ALA A 250 0.65 0.19 -16.80
C ALA A 250 1.10 1.65 -16.70
N SER A 251 1.72 2.19 -17.75
CA SER A 251 2.16 3.60 -17.75
C SER A 251 1.00 4.59 -17.73
N LEU A 252 -0.12 4.29 -18.40
CA LEU A 252 -1.34 5.10 -18.30
C LEU A 252 -1.89 5.09 -16.86
N GLN A 253 -1.88 3.96 -16.17
CA GLN A 253 -2.27 3.90 -14.75
C GLN A 253 -1.38 4.78 -13.86
N GLU A 254 -0.06 4.75 -14.09
CA GLU A 254 0.89 5.61 -13.37
C GLU A 254 0.66 7.09 -13.69
N ILE A 255 0.44 7.44 -14.97
CA ILE A 255 0.16 8.83 -15.39
C ILE A 255 -1.17 9.31 -14.81
N PHE A 256 -2.24 8.50 -14.85
CA PHE A 256 -3.52 8.87 -14.25
C PHE A 256 -3.43 9.02 -12.73
N SER A 257 -2.61 8.20 -12.06
CA SER A 257 -2.34 8.38 -10.63
C SER A 257 -1.59 9.67 -10.34
N ALA A 258 -0.66 10.08 -11.21
CA ALA A 258 0.14 11.30 -11.07
C ALA A 258 -0.61 12.58 -11.48
N THR A 259 -1.66 12.48 -12.30
CA THR A 259 -2.45 13.63 -12.78
C THR A 259 -3.72 13.85 -11.97
N ALA A 260 -4.07 12.93 -11.07
CA ALA A 260 -5.25 13.02 -10.19
C ALA A 260 -5.01 13.82 -8.89
N THR A 261 -3.85 14.45 -8.74
CA THR A 261 -3.55 15.45 -7.69
C THR A 261 -3.73 16.86 -8.22
#